data_AF-A0A7R9ZAR2-F1
#
_entry.id   AF-A0A7R9ZAR2-F1
#
_cell.length_a   1.000
_cell.length_b   1.000
_cell.length_c   1.000
_cell.angle_alpha   90.00
_cell.angle_beta   90.00
_cell.angle_gamma   90.00
#
_symmetry.space_group_name_H-M   'P 1'
#
loop_
_entity.id
_entity.type
_entity.pdbx_description
1 polymer ?
#
loop_
_entity_poly.entity_id
_entity_poly.type
_entity_poly.pdbx_seq_one_letter_code
_entity_poly.pdbx_strand_id
1 'polypeptide(L)'
;EAAKVGACAPSPFDAILDASRELTDGCDVVLYTSSLGYDVEDIRLQATYKEPEEGEKEVCNVAFVPGDSKLVKKAIRKVPEKSLRQVGIKEKDGVIDVAQRLAALNGRILHKGWVLIWLPDAMSTSLPNDATHLPKMSPGRLFAPSARRVMFVDQNFTVTPNSEDVLFLASEMHRKALPERTFVKKDEEGKKHKYKLPDEPEREAVILFNKLKQRKPKDDAKQDGPVPKDEKLSVYEAVKYMVFEVGGDPTQSDPKPLKQQREFYERVPTFVNRDDLRSIYEPVHRYEMRHWVRSRWVLHDLSSEEGRQLRCEWYEEHLRWGNDLDQLSFAHVMARREVERKFARDKPDDHARAAMPKHPELDGMSDAAEWHQILRADEAEGVDSDGNPLALKTMEKVPEHLFDPEEEEEGEKAAETEEGGGNEKEKRVDLFARIMSDKVMLLSRKVWSK
;
A
#
# COMPACT_ATOMS: atom_id res chain seq x y z
N GLU A 1 41.77 7.78 1.42
CA GLU A 1 41.08 8.92 0.81
C GLU A 1 39.85 9.25 1.64
N ALA A 2 39.74 10.49 2.13
CA ALA A 2 38.61 10.93 2.91
C ALA A 2 37.38 11.05 2.00
N ALA A 3 36.29 10.35 2.35
CA ALA A 3 35.02 10.44 1.66
C ALA A 3 34.55 11.90 1.66
N LYS A 4 34.48 12.52 0.47
CA LYS A 4 33.81 13.80 0.30
C LYS A 4 32.36 13.63 0.75
N VAL A 5 31.99 14.36 1.80
CA VAL A 5 30.59 14.59 2.17
C VAL A 5 29.89 15.24 0.98
N GLY A 6 28.86 14.58 0.43
CA GLY A 6 27.82 15.26 -0.36
C GLY A 6 27.65 14.91 -1.83
N ALA A 7 28.29 13.87 -2.39
CA ALA A 7 27.91 13.39 -3.73
C ALA A 7 26.87 12.27 -3.62
N CYS A 8 25.64 12.52 -4.07
CA CYS A 8 24.65 11.44 -4.24
C CYS A 8 25.20 10.42 -5.25
N ALA A 9 25.22 9.14 -4.87
CA ALA A 9 25.55 8.08 -5.80
C ALA A 9 24.37 7.86 -6.76
N PRO A 10 24.62 7.67 -8.07
CA PRO A 10 23.57 7.33 -9.02
C PRO A 10 22.97 5.97 -8.67
N SER A 11 21.66 5.87 -8.85
CA SER A 11 20.93 4.61 -8.71
C SER A 11 21.10 3.76 -9.97
N PRO A 12 21.12 2.41 -9.88
CA PRO A 12 21.09 1.55 -11.06
C PRO A 12 19.89 1.82 -11.98
N PHE A 13 18.83 2.42 -11.44
CA PHE A 13 17.62 2.77 -12.20
C PHE A 13 17.74 4.08 -12.99
N ASP A 14 18.75 4.91 -12.72
CA ASP A 14 18.92 6.19 -13.41
C ASP A 14 19.12 5.98 -14.92
N ALA A 15 19.75 4.87 -15.32
CA ALA A 15 19.99 4.51 -16.71
C ALA A 15 18.73 4.14 -17.51
N ILE A 16 17.59 3.90 -16.84
CA ILE A 16 16.34 3.48 -17.49
C ILE A 16 15.20 4.48 -17.31
N LEU A 17 15.45 5.63 -16.68
CA LEU A 17 14.42 6.63 -16.39
C LEU A 17 13.75 7.15 -17.67
N ASP A 18 14.54 7.44 -18.70
CA ASP A 18 14.01 7.98 -19.95
C ASP A 18 13.08 6.97 -20.62
N ALA A 19 13.52 5.70 -20.76
CA ALA A 19 12.70 4.64 -21.35
C ALA A 19 11.43 4.35 -20.53
N SER A 20 11.55 4.36 -19.20
CA SER A 20 10.42 4.11 -18.31
C SER A 20 9.41 5.25 -18.31
N ARG A 21 9.86 6.49 -18.35
CA ARG A 21 8.99 7.68 -18.45
C ARG A 21 8.35 7.80 -19.81
N GLU A 22 9.10 7.62 -20.91
CA GLU A 22 8.54 7.62 -22.27
C GLU A 22 7.42 6.57 -22.41
N LEU A 23 7.64 5.37 -21.88
CA LEU A 23 6.65 4.29 -21.92
C LEU A 23 5.41 4.56 -21.06
N THR A 24 5.56 5.30 -19.97
CA THR A 24 4.46 5.54 -19.00
C THR A 24 3.82 6.92 -19.13
N ASP A 25 4.24 7.70 -20.12
CA ASP A 25 3.64 8.99 -20.44
C ASP A 25 2.22 8.79 -20.96
N GLY A 26 1.27 9.56 -20.42
CA GLY A 26 -0.16 9.40 -20.71
C GLY A 26 -0.90 8.35 -19.86
N CYS A 27 -0.20 7.41 -19.23
CA CYS A 27 -0.85 6.38 -18.41
C CYS A 27 -1.41 6.95 -17.11
N ASP A 28 -2.62 6.53 -16.71
CA ASP A 28 -3.22 6.88 -15.41
C ASP A 28 -2.67 6.00 -14.29
N VAL A 29 -2.53 4.70 -14.58
CA VAL A 29 -2.07 3.69 -13.64
C VAL A 29 -0.99 2.83 -14.28
N VAL A 30 0.13 2.62 -13.59
CA VAL A 30 1.18 1.69 -14.05
C VAL A 30 1.14 0.42 -13.23
N LEU A 31 0.84 -0.72 -13.85
CA LEU A 31 1.04 -2.03 -13.28
C LEU A 31 2.49 -2.47 -13.56
N TYR A 32 3.25 -2.81 -12.53
CA TYR A 32 4.64 -3.20 -12.71
C TYR A 32 5.11 -4.33 -11.82
N THR A 33 6.14 -5.03 -12.29
CA THR A 33 6.87 -6.05 -11.53
C THR A 33 8.38 -5.84 -11.68
N SER A 34 9.15 -6.47 -10.80
CA SER A 34 10.61 -6.38 -10.79
C SER A 34 11.21 -7.75 -10.50
N SER A 35 12.04 -8.23 -11.42
CA SER A 35 12.79 -9.48 -11.30
C SER A 35 14.27 -9.18 -11.46
N LEU A 36 14.95 -8.83 -10.37
CA LEU A 36 16.33 -8.35 -10.37
C LEU A 36 17.24 -9.19 -9.47
N GLY A 37 18.55 -9.11 -9.68
CA GLY A 37 19.56 -9.77 -8.86
C GLY A 37 19.83 -11.25 -9.18
N TYR A 38 19.27 -11.77 -10.27
CA TYR A 38 19.53 -13.14 -10.75
C TYR A 38 19.26 -13.28 -12.26
N ASP A 39 19.69 -14.40 -12.85
CA ASP A 39 19.43 -14.69 -14.27
C ASP A 39 17.98 -15.09 -14.52
N VAL A 40 17.20 -14.12 -14.99
CA VAL A 40 15.80 -14.32 -15.34
C VAL A 40 15.71 -15.06 -16.67
N GLU A 41 15.24 -16.30 -16.64
CA GLU A 41 14.96 -17.07 -17.85
C GLU A 41 13.59 -16.73 -18.45
N ASP A 42 12.62 -16.44 -17.59
CA ASP A 42 11.24 -16.14 -17.94
C ASP A 42 10.53 -15.41 -16.79
N ILE A 43 9.53 -14.58 -17.13
CA ILE A 43 8.61 -13.99 -16.16
C ILE A 43 7.43 -14.94 -16.02
N ARG A 44 7.19 -15.41 -14.78
CA ARG A 44 6.08 -16.33 -14.47
C ARG A 44 4.74 -15.62 -14.52
N LEU A 45 4.71 -14.40 -13.99
CA LEU A 45 3.54 -13.54 -14.00
C LEU A 45 3.20 -13.15 -15.44
N GLN A 46 1.96 -13.36 -15.85
CA GLN A 46 1.46 -12.83 -17.12
C GLN A 46 0.72 -11.52 -16.81
N ALA A 47 0.52 -10.70 -17.83
CA ALA A 47 -0.40 -9.58 -17.78
C ALA A 47 -1.24 -9.56 -19.05
N THR A 48 -2.41 -8.93 -18.98
CA THR A 48 -3.23 -8.68 -20.18
C THR A 48 -2.89 -7.29 -20.67
N TYR A 49 -2.28 -7.20 -21.85
CA TYR A 49 -2.12 -5.93 -22.55
C TYR A 49 -3.40 -5.67 -23.36
N LYS A 50 -4.08 -4.57 -23.07
CA LYS A 50 -5.20 -4.06 -23.87
C LYS A 50 -4.75 -2.70 -24.41
N GLU A 51 -4.88 -2.50 -25.72
CA GLU A 51 -4.76 -1.15 -26.28
C GLU A 51 -5.90 -0.30 -25.71
N PRO A 52 -5.62 0.91 -25.21
CA PRO A 52 -6.66 1.75 -24.62
C PRO A 52 -7.70 2.12 -25.67
N GLU A 53 -8.98 1.94 -25.34
CA GLU A 53 -10.06 2.52 -26.13
C GLU A 53 -10.12 4.05 -25.88
N GLU A 54 -10.60 4.82 -26.86
CA GLU A 54 -10.63 6.29 -26.77
C GLU A 54 -11.44 6.74 -25.54
N GLY A 55 -10.76 7.37 -24.58
CA GLY A 55 -11.38 7.88 -23.34
C GLY A 55 -11.34 6.92 -22.14
N GLU A 56 -10.80 5.71 -22.29
CA GLU A 56 -10.56 4.81 -21.16
C GLU A 56 -9.28 5.16 -20.38
N LYS A 57 -9.29 4.85 -19.08
CA LYS A 57 -8.10 5.03 -18.23
C LYS A 57 -7.02 4.06 -18.66
N GLU A 58 -5.87 4.58 -19.08
CA GLU A 58 -4.79 3.78 -19.61
C GLU A 58 -4.00 3.10 -18.47
N VAL A 59 -3.93 1.76 -18.53
CA VAL A 59 -3.11 0.93 -17.63
C VAL A 59 -1.89 0.42 -18.39
N CYS A 60 -0.71 0.85 -17.97
CA CYS A 60 0.55 0.46 -18.60
C CYS A 60 1.25 -0.66 -17.82
N ASN A 61 1.68 -1.71 -18.53
CA ASN A 61 2.28 -2.89 -17.93
C ASN A 61 3.80 -2.92 -18.13
N VAL A 62 4.57 -2.82 -17.05
CA VAL A 62 6.04 -2.72 -17.09
C VAL A 62 6.71 -3.82 -16.29
N ALA A 63 7.75 -4.45 -16.84
CA ALA A 63 8.58 -5.39 -16.07
C ALA A 63 10.05 -4.98 -16.09
N PHE A 64 10.61 -4.75 -14.90
CA PHE A 64 12.03 -4.46 -14.72
C PHE A 64 12.84 -5.77 -14.64
N VAL A 65 13.81 -5.95 -15.52
CA VAL A 65 14.64 -7.17 -15.62
C VAL A 65 16.13 -6.83 -15.86
N PRO A 66 17.08 -7.77 -15.70
CA PRO A 66 18.48 -7.51 -16.03
C PRO A 66 18.72 -7.56 -17.54
N GLY A 67 19.48 -6.61 -18.09
CA GLY A 67 19.73 -6.51 -19.53
C GLY A 67 20.55 -7.67 -20.11
N ASP A 68 21.38 -8.28 -19.27
CA ASP A 68 22.19 -9.42 -19.63
C ASP A 68 21.47 -10.78 -19.43
N SER A 69 20.23 -10.77 -18.93
CA SER A 69 19.46 -12.00 -18.64
C SER A 69 19.17 -12.83 -19.89
N LYS A 70 18.99 -14.15 -19.69
CA LYS A 70 18.58 -15.07 -20.77
C LYS A 70 17.25 -14.65 -21.39
N LEU A 71 16.32 -14.13 -20.60
CA LEU A 71 15.04 -13.60 -21.07
C LEU A 71 15.25 -12.50 -22.11
N VAL A 72 16.01 -11.45 -21.76
CA VAL A 72 16.25 -10.31 -22.66
C VAL A 72 16.96 -10.77 -23.92
N LYS A 73 18.03 -11.58 -23.79
CA LYS A 73 18.77 -12.16 -24.94
C LYS A 73 17.86 -12.97 -25.87
N LYS A 74 16.92 -13.74 -25.33
CA LYS A 74 15.94 -14.51 -26.11
C LYS A 74 14.92 -13.59 -26.77
N ALA A 75 14.48 -12.54 -26.09
CA ALA A 75 13.47 -11.61 -26.58
C ALA A 75 14.02 -10.75 -27.73
N ILE A 76 15.20 -10.16 -27.59
CA ILE A 76 15.83 -9.33 -28.64
C ILE A 76 16.16 -10.12 -29.91
N ARG A 77 16.49 -11.42 -29.79
CA ARG A 77 16.80 -12.29 -30.94
C ARG A 77 15.57 -12.61 -31.78
N LYS A 78 14.37 -12.52 -31.20
CA LYS A 78 13.10 -12.75 -31.90
C LYS A 78 12.64 -11.53 -32.71
N VAL A 79 13.24 -10.36 -32.51
CA VAL A 79 12.85 -9.14 -33.22
C VAL A 79 13.36 -9.21 -34.67
N PRO A 80 12.48 -9.14 -35.68
CA PRO A 80 12.89 -9.18 -37.08
C PRO A 80 13.76 -7.98 -37.46
N GLU A 81 14.76 -8.19 -38.32
CA GLU A 81 15.69 -7.13 -38.75
C GLU A 81 15.00 -5.94 -39.43
N LYS A 82 13.88 -6.19 -40.12
CA LYS A 82 13.05 -5.12 -40.71
C LYS A 82 12.55 -4.13 -39.65
N SER A 83 12.12 -4.62 -38.49
CA SER A 83 11.68 -3.78 -37.37
C SER A 83 12.84 -3.03 -36.72
N LEU A 84 14.03 -3.65 -36.66
CA LEU A 84 15.24 -2.98 -36.17
C LEU A 84 15.62 -1.75 -37.02
N ARG A 85 15.47 -1.84 -38.34
CA ARG A 85 15.72 -0.72 -39.26
C ARG A 85 14.73 0.43 -39.07
N GLN A 86 13.47 0.14 -38.73
CA GLN A 86 12.46 1.18 -38.42
C GLN A 86 12.81 1.98 -37.17
N VAL A 87 13.48 1.36 -36.21
CA VAL A 87 13.98 2.00 -34.98
C VAL A 87 15.34 2.69 -35.21
N GLY A 88 15.84 2.73 -36.45
CA GLY A 88 17.07 3.44 -36.80
C GLY A 88 18.36 2.67 -36.52
N ILE A 89 18.28 1.37 -36.22
CA ILE A 89 19.45 0.52 -36.03
C ILE A 89 20.04 0.18 -37.40
N LYS A 90 21.28 0.63 -37.65
CA LYS A 90 22.02 0.36 -38.90
C LYS A 90 22.92 -0.85 -38.72
N GLU A 91 22.97 -1.70 -39.73
CA GLU A 91 23.96 -2.78 -39.80
C GLU A 91 25.36 -2.18 -40.03
N LYS A 92 26.34 -2.66 -39.27
CA LYS A 92 27.76 -2.35 -39.49
C LYS A 92 28.43 -3.65 -39.94
N ASP A 93 29.00 -3.67 -41.14
CA ASP A 93 29.64 -4.85 -41.73
C ASP A 93 28.71 -6.08 -41.83
N GLY A 94 27.40 -5.85 -42.02
CA GLY A 94 26.38 -6.90 -42.10
C GLY A 94 26.03 -7.55 -40.75
N VAL A 95 26.58 -7.04 -39.63
CA VAL A 95 26.28 -7.52 -38.29
C VAL A 95 25.69 -6.37 -37.47
N ILE A 96 24.54 -6.61 -36.84
CA ILE A 96 23.97 -5.65 -35.89
C ILE A 96 24.58 -5.93 -34.52
N ASP A 97 25.26 -4.93 -33.95
CA ASP A 97 25.84 -5.00 -32.62
C ASP A 97 24.76 -5.26 -31.55
N VAL A 98 25.03 -6.22 -30.66
CA VAL A 98 24.12 -6.61 -29.57
C VAL A 98 23.90 -5.46 -28.61
N ALA A 99 24.95 -4.67 -28.32
CA ALA A 99 24.82 -3.51 -27.44
C ALA A 99 23.89 -2.45 -28.03
N GLN A 100 24.01 -2.19 -29.35
CA GLN A 100 23.09 -1.30 -30.06
C GLN A 100 21.64 -1.81 -30.04
N ARG A 101 21.41 -3.13 -30.19
CA ARG A 101 20.07 -3.73 -30.04
C ARG A 101 19.51 -3.55 -28.63
N LEU A 102 20.33 -3.79 -27.60
CA LEU A 102 19.94 -3.63 -26.21
C LEU A 102 19.57 -2.19 -25.87
N ALA A 103 20.32 -1.21 -26.35
CA ALA A 103 20.00 0.20 -26.12
C ALA A 103 18.70 0.60 -26.84
N ALA A 104 18.56 0.25 -28.11
CA ALA A 104 17.47 0.72 -28.96
C ALA A 104 16.10 0.03 -28.72
N LEU A 105 16.10 -1.17 -28.12
CA LEU A 105 14.87 -1.93 -27.86
C LEU A 105 14.36 -1.83 -26.42
N ASN A 106 15.08 -1.13 -25.53
CA ASN A 106 14.71 -1.03 -24.12
C ASN A 106 13.35 -0.32 -23.98
N GLY A 107 12.41 -0.92 -23.26
CA GLY A 107 11.03 -0.41 -23.15
C GLY A 107 10.17 -0.60 -24.40
N ARG A 108 10.60 -1.40 -25.38
CA ARG A 108 9.87 -1.60 -26.66
C ARG A 108 9.50 -3.05 -26.95
N ILE A 109 9.88 -3.99 -26.08
CA ILE A 109 9.63 -5.42 -26.28
C ILE A 109 8.50 -5.87 -25.36
N LEU A 110 7.41 -6.36 -25.95
CA LEU A 110 6.32 -7.02 -25.25
C LEU A 110 6.62 -8.51 -25.03
N HIS A 111 6.57 -8.96 -23.79
CA HIS A 111 6.69 -10.38 -23.41
C HIS A 111 5.61 -10.74 -22.40
N LYS A 112 4.69 -11.63 -22.79
CA LYS A 112 3.56 -12.10 -21.94
C LYS A 112 2.74 -10.95 -21.33
N GLY A 113 2.51 -9.90 -22.12
CA GLY A 113 1.74 -8.73 -21.71
C GLY A 113 2.52 -7.69 -20.90
N TRP A 114 3.81 -7.92 -20.64
CA TRP A 114 4.71 -6.95 -20.01
C TRP A 114 5.60 -6.30 -21.05
N VAL A 115 5.70 -4.97 -21.02
CA VAL A 115 6.76 -4.27 -21.74
C VAL A 115 8.02 -4.35 -20.90
N LEU A 116 9.07 -4.95 -21.47
CA LEU A 116 10.33 -5.18 -20.77
C LEU A 116 11.16 -3.92 -20.74
N ILE A 117 11.53 -3.48 -19.54
CA ILE A 117 12.57 -2.48 -19.30
C ILE A 117 13.73 -3.18 -18.62
N TRP A 118 14.91 -3.08 -19.18
CA TRP A 118 16.08 -3.74 -18.63
C TRP A 118 17.12 -2.78 -18.08
N LEU A 119 17.63 -3.14 -16.90
CA LEU A 119 18.74 -2.43 -16.24
C LEU A 119 20.08 -2.95 -16.78
N PRO A 120 21.01 -2.07 -17.16
CA PRO A 120 22.38 -2.48 -17.48
C PRO A 120 23.06 -3.07 -16.24
N ASP A 121 23.89 -4.10 -16.43
CA ASP A 121 24.76 -4.71 -15.42
C ASP A 121 24.06 -5.24 -14.14
N ALA A 122 22.75 -5.48 -14.19
CA ALA A 122 21.94 -5.89 -13.04
C ALA A 122 22.08 -7.37 -12.64
N MET A 123 22.84 -8.20 -13.36
CA MET A 123 23.28 -9.52 -12.86
C MET A 123 24.75 -9.56 -12.39
N SER A 124 25.67 -8.83 -13.05
CA SER A 124 27.12 -8.98 -12.84
C SER A 124 27.60 -8.46 -11.49
N THR A 125 26.87 -7.51 -10.91
CA THR A 125 26.99 -7.11 -9.52
C THR A 125 25.68 -7.48 -8.86
N SER A 126 25.71 -8.34 -7.82
CA SER A 126 24.52 -8.53 -6.98
C SER A 126 24.05 -7.14 -6.57
N LEU A 127 22.90 -6.70 -7.10
CA LEU A 127 22.34 -5.41 -6.75
C LEU A 127 22.31 -5.34 -5.23
N PRO A 128 22.88 -4.28 -4.63
CA PRO A 128 22.86 -4.19 -3.19
C PRO A 128 21.39 -4.23 -2.73
N ASN A 129 21.14 -4.83 -1.56
CA ASN A 129 19.78 -5.10 -1.07
C ASN A 129 18.93 -3.81 -1.01
N ASP A 130 19.57 -2.66 -0.86
CA ASP A 130 18.91 -1.36 -0.91
C ASP A 130 18.30 -1.04 -2.28
N ALA A 131 18.96 -1.41 -3.37
CA ALA A 131 18.51 -1.17 -4.73
C ALA A 131 17.36 -2.10 -5.14
N THR A 132 17.29 -3.33 -4.62
CA THR A 132 16.24 -4.30 -4.99
C THR A 132 14.86 -3.89 -4.49
N HIS A 133 14.77 -3.16 -3.39
CA HIS A 133 13.51 -2.67 -2.81
C HIS A 133 13.05 -1.31 -3.36
N LEU A 134 13.93 -0.56 -4.02
CA LEU A 134 13.62 0.79 -4.55
C LEU A 134 12.36 0.81 -5.43
N PRO A 135 12.17 -0.12 -6.41
CA PRO A 135 10.98 -0.08 -7.25
C PRO A 135 9.70 -0.23 -6.45
N LYS A 136 9.70 -1.05 -5.40
CA LYS A 136 8.53 -1.31 -4.58
C LYS A 136 8.23 -0.15 -3.62
N MET A 137 9.24 0.43 -2.99
CA MET A 137 9.03 1.41 -1.92
C MET A 137 9.03 2.85 -2.42
N SER A 138 9.81 3.19 -3.45
CA SER A 138 9.90 4.56 -3.97
C SER A 138 9.79 4.62 -5.50
N PRO A 139 8.66 4.16 -6.08
CA PRO A 139 8.48 4.12 -7.53
C PRO A 139 8.37 5.48 -8.22
N GLY A 140 8.06 6.55 -7.47
CA GLY A 140 7.62 7.82 -8.07
C GLY A 140 8.59 8.46 -9.06
N ARG A 141 9.90 8.19 -8.96
CA ARG A 141 10.89 8.70 -9.93
C ARG A 141 10.98 7.88 -11.21
N LEU A 142 10.58 6.60 -11.16
CA LEU A 142 10.69 5.65 -12.28
C LEU A 142 9.70 5.93 -13.40
N PHE A 143 8.55 6.53 -13.08
CA PHE A 143 7.44 6.67 -14.01
C PHE A 143 7.21 8.13 -14.41
N ALA A 144 6.47 8.33 -15.49
CA ALA A 144 6.10 9.65 -15.95
C ALA A 144 5.24 10.39 -14.91
N PRO A 145 5.29 11.73 -14.82
CA PRO A 145 4.43 12.50 -13.94
C PRO A 145 2.92 12.34 -14.22
N SER A 146 2.54 11.90 -15.43
CA SER A 146 1.16 11.56 -15.78
C SER A 146 0.63 10.37 -14.98
N ALA A 147 1.49 9.42 -14.61
CA ALA A 147 1.14 8.25 -13.83
C ALA A 147 0.79 8.65 -12.39
N ARG A 148 -0.52 8.77 -12.13
CA ARG A 148 -1.02 9.16 -10.79
C ARG A 148 -0.89 8.03 -9.79
N ARG A 149 -1.06 6.78 -10.24
CA ARG A 149 -1.02 5.60 -9.37
C ARG A 149 -0.16 4.52 -9.96
N VAL A 150 0.48 3.72 -9.10
CA VAL A 150 1.31 2.60 -9.56
C VAL A 150 1.14 1.39 -8.67
N MET A 151 0.94 0.23 -9.30
CA MET A 151 0.71 -1.04 -8.64
C MET A 151 1.93 -1.94 -8.83
N PHE A 152 2.68 -2.17 -7.76
CA PHE A 152 3.72 -3.18 -7.74
C PHE A 152 3.09 -4.56 -7.51
N VAL A 153 3.56 -5.56 -8.26
CA VAL A 153 3.24 -6.97 -8.03
C VAL A 153 4.53 -7.79 -7.96
N ASP A 154 4.67 -8.56 -6.89
CA ASP A 154 5.79 -9.48 -6.70
C ASP A 154 5.82 -10.55 -7.80
N GLN A 155 7.00 -10.84 -8.32
CA GLN A 155 7.21 -11.86 -9.35
C GLN A 155 6.69 -13.26 -8.99
N ASN A 156 6.61 -13.57 -7.70
CA ASN A 156 6.13 -14.84 -7.17
C ASN A 156 4.63 -14.84 -6.88
N PHE A 157 3.92 -13.77 -7.29
CA PHE A 157 2.48 -13.69 -7.12
C PHE A 157 1.77 -14.78 -7.93
N THR A 158 0.84 -15.50 -7.30
CA THR A 158 0.24 -16.71 -7.87
C THR A 158 -0.86 -16.42 -8.88
N VAL A 159 -1.39 -15.20 -8.89
CA VAL A 159 -2.51 -14.79 -9.73
C VAL A 159 -2.01 -13.74 -10.71
N THR A 160 -2.29 -13.92 -11.99
CA THR A 160 -1.99 -12.92 -13.01
C THR A 160 -2.94 -11.72 -12.86
N PRO A 161 -2.45 -10.50 -12.56
CA PRO A 161 -3.29 -9.31 -12.52
C PRO A 161 -3.74 -8.95 -13.94
N ASN A 162 -5.01 -8.58 -14.09
CA ASN A 162 -5.52 -7.96 -15.32
C ASN A 162 -5.75 -6.46 -15.10
N SER A 163 -5.90 -5.68 -16.18
CA SER A 163 -6.11 -4.23 -16.09
C SER A 163 -7.38 -3.86 -15.32
N GLU A 164 -8.43 -4.68 -15.38
CA GLU A 164 -9.68 -4.44 -14.64
C GLU A 164 -9.50 -4.60 -13.12
N ASP A 165 -8.64 -5.52 -12.68
CA ASP A 165 -8.28 -5.68 -11.26
C ASP A 165 -7.49 -4.47 -10.78
N VAL A 166 -6.58 -3.94 -11.61
CA VAL A 166 -5.80 -2.73 -11.30
C VAL A 166 -6.71 -1.51 -11.19
N LEU A 167 -7.62 -1.32 -12.16
CA LEU A 167 -8.59 -0.22 -12.13
C LEU A 167 -9.54 -0.33 -10.95
N PHE A 168 -9.99 -1.54 -10.60
CA PHE A 168 -10.77 -1.79 -9.41
C PHE A 168 -10.01 -1.39 -8.15
N LEU A 169 -8.78 -1.87 -7.94
CA LEU A 169 -7.99 -1.51 -6.77
C LEU A 169 -7.67 -0.01 -6.72
N ALA A 170 -7.44 0.62 -7.87
CA ALA A 170 -7.30 2.07 -7.98
C ALA A 170 -8.59 2.82 -7.60
N SER A 171 -9.77 2.25 -7.90
CA SER A 171 -11.03 2.82 -7.45
C SER A 171 -11.22 2.69 -5.93
N GLU A 172 -10.69 1.62 -5.33
CA GLU A 172 -10.70 1.41 -3.88
C GLU A 172 -9.70 2.31 -3.12
N MET A 173 -8.86 3.09 -3.79
CA MET A 173 -8.06 4.11 -3.10
C MET A 173 -8.90 5.32 -2.67
N HIS A 174 -10.12 5.46 -3.19
CA HIS A 174 -10.98 6.59 -2.89
C HIS A 174 -12.35 6.11 -2.44
N ARG A 175 -12.87 6.68 -1.35
CA ARG A 175 -14.18 6.36 -0.81
C ARG A 175 -14.93 7.65 -0.52
N LYS A 176 -16.03 7.86 -1.25
CA LYS A 176 -16.92 9.00 -1.05
C LYS A 176 -17.44 9.08 0.38
N ALA A 177 -17.92 10.25 0.80
CA ALA A 177 -18.66 10.38 2.05
C ALA A 177 -19.85 9.41 2.06
N LEU A 178 -20.12 8.80 3.21
CA LEU A 178 -21.27 7.91 3.40
C LEU A 178 -22.21 8.61 4.39
N PRO A 179 -23.48 8.81 4.01
CA PRO A 179 -24.44 9.39 4.93
C PRO A 179 -24.76 8.42 6.07
N GLU A 180 -25.38 8.94 7.12
CA GLU A 180 -25.93 8.21 8.25
C GLU A 180 -26.79 7.07 7.73
N ARG A 181 -26.63 5.90 8.35
CA ARG A 181 -27.27 4.67 7.86
C ARG A 181 -27.54 3.71 8.99
N THR A 182 -28.70 3.07 8.91
CA THR A 182 -29.15 2.08 9.89
C THR A 182 -28.79 0.68 9.43
N PHE A 183 -28.11 -0.08 10.28
CA PHE A 183 -27.81 -1.49 10.08
C PHE A 183 -28.67 -2.35 10.98
N VAL A 184 -29.14 -3.49 10.46
CA VAL A 184 -29.89 -4.48 11.22
C VAL A 184 -29.02 -5.71 11.43
N LYS A 185 -28.68 -6.03 12.67
CA LYS A 185 -27.95 -7.25 13.04
C LYS A 185 -28.86 -8.14 13.87
N LYS A 186 -28.81 -9.44 13.64
CA LYS A 186 -29.47 -10.42 14.49
C LYS A 186 -28.50 -10.83 15.59
N ASP A 187 -28.97 -10.85 16.83
CA ASP A 187 -28.23 -11.44 17.94
C ASP A 187 -28.24 -12.98 17.89
N GLU A 188 -27.64 -13.63 18.88
CA GLU A 188 -27.58 -15.09 19.00
C GLU A 188 -28.96 -15.73 19.16
N GLU A 189 -29.94 -14.99 19.68
CA GLU A 189 -31.34 -15.41 19.83
C GLU A 189 -32.18 -15.15 18.57
N GLY A 190 -31.59 -14.50 17.56
CA GLY A 190 -32.24 -14.13 16.31
C GLY A 190 -33.06 -12.84 16.37
N LYS A 191 -33.08 -12.13 17.51
CA LYS A 191 -33.72 -10.81 17.63
C LYS A 191 -32.91 -9.78 16.83
N LYS A 192 -33.64 -8.98 16.04
CA LYS A 192 -33.06 -7.94 15.20
C LYS A 192 -32.83 -6.68 16.04
N HIS A 193 -31.59 -6.19 16.05
CA HIS A 193 -31.21 -4.91 16.63
C HIS A 193 -30.86 -3.95 15.50
N LYS A 194 -31.44 -2.73 15.53
CA LYS A 194 -31.14 -1.64 14.61
C LYS A 194 -30.02 -0.78 15.23
N TYR A 195 -28.98 -0.50 14.47
CA TYR A 195 -27.86 0.35 14.88
C TYR A 195 -27.72 1.49 13.88
N LYS A 196 -27.70 2.74 14.35
CA LYS A 196 -27.41 3.91 13.50
C LYS A 196 -25.89 4.13 13.47
N LEU A 197 -25.30 4.05 12.28
CA LEU A 197 -23.93 4.50 12.05
C LEU A 197 -23.96 5.96 11.61
N PRO A 198 -23.14 6.84 12.22
CA PRO A 198 -23.09 8.25 11.86
C PRO A 198 -22.55 8.45 10.45
N ASP A 199 -22.68 9.66 9.93
CA ASP A 199 -22.01 10.11 8.71
C ASP A 199 -20.52 9.77 8.77
N GLU A 200 -19.99 9.15 7.70
CA GLU A 200 -18.57 8.89 7.58
C GLU A 200 -17.97 9.82 6.51
N PRO A 201 -16.89 10.56 6.81
CA PRO A 201 -16.31 11.50 5.87
C PRO A 201 -15.65 10.79 4.68
N GLU A 202 -15.50 11.53 3.59
CA GLU A 202 -14.72 11.10 2.43
C GLU A 202 -13.28 10.71 2.83
N ARG A 203 -12.76 9.66 2.20
CA ARG A 203 -11.44 9.10 2.49
C ARG A 203 -10.64 8.90 1.21
N GLU A 204 -9.37 9.28 1.27
CA GLU A 204 -8.42 9.06 0.19
C GLU A 204 -7.18 8.32 0.72
N ALA A 205 -6.83 7.22 0.06
CA ALA A 205 -5.69 6.41 0.41
C ALA A 205 -4.47 6.84 -0.40
N VAL A 206 -3.36 7.11 0.29
CA VAL A 206 -2.06 7.35 -0.38
C VAL A 206 -1.33 6.05 -0.71
N ILE A 207 -1.74 4.97 -0.04
CA ILE A 207 -1.20 3.61 -0.23
C ILE A 207 -2.28 2.59 0.11
N LEU A 208 -2.35 1.51 -0.66
CA LEU A 208 -3.29 0.42 -0.49
C LEU A 208 -2.55 -0.92 -0.45
N PHE A 209 -2.87 -1.71 0.57
CA PHE A 209 -2.38 -3.07 0.79
C PHE A 209 -3.51 -4.06 1.01
N ASN A 210 -3.17 -5.35 0.95
CA ASN A 210 -3.98 -6.40 1.55
C ASN A 210 -3.57 -6.64 3.02
N LYS A 211 -4.53 -7.05 3.85
CA LYS A 211 -4.28 -7.53 5.21
C LYS A 211 -3.48 -8.83 5.21
N LEU A 212 -2.60 -9.01 6.20
CA LEU A 212 -1.86 -10.25 6.39
C LEU A 212 -2.81 -11.43 6.65
N LYS A 213 -2.58 -12.56 5.96
CA LYS A 213 -3.36 -13.78 6.16
C LYS A 213 -2.84 -14.56 7.35
N GLN A 214 -3.69 -14.71 8.37
CA GLN A 214 -3.42 -15.61 9.47
C GLN A 214 -3.80 -17.04 9.02
N ARG A 215 -2.81 -17.92 8.90
CA ARG A 215 -3.05 -19.33 8.58
C ARG A 215 -2.99 -20.13 9.88
N LYS A 216 -4.07 -20.83 10.23
CA LYS A 216 -4.00 -21.78 11.34
C LYS A 216 -3.02 -22.91 11.01
N PRO A 217 -2.18 -23.36 11.95
CA PRO A 217 -1.34 -24.54 11.78
C PRO A 217 -2.19 -25.74 11.34
N LYS A 218 -1.70 -26.55 10.41
CA LYS A 218 -2.43 -27.73 9.91
C LYS A 218 -2.71 -28.76 11.00
N ASP A 219 -1.93 -28.78 12.08
CA ASP A 219 -2.14 -29.72 13.19
C ASP A 219 -3.39 -29.36 14.03
N ASP A 220 -3.90 -28.13 13.90
CA ASP A 220 -5.18 -27.67 14.45
C ASP A 220 -6.31 -27.66 13.39
N ALA A 221 -6.16 -28.39 12.29
CA ALA A 221 -7.18 -28.52 11.23
C ALA A 221 -8.50 -29.19 11.69
N LYS A 222 -8.63 -29.55 12.97
CA LYS A 222 -9.92 -29.94 13.57
C LYS A 222 -10.71 -28.75 14.14
N GLN A 223 -10.12 -27.56 14.20
CA GLN A 223 -10.83 -26.31 14.51
C GLN A 223 -10.86 -25.42 13.27
N ASP A 224 -11.73 -25.78 12.32
CA ASP A 224 -12.21 -24.93 11.22
C ASP A 224 -13.04 -23.72 11.71
N GLY A 225 -12.78 -23.23 12.92
CA GLY A 225 -13.30 -21.97 13.39
C GLY A 225 -12.56 -20.81 12.72
N PRO A 226 -13.21 -19.67 12.43
CA PRO A 226 -12.50 -18.44 12.11
C PRO A 226 -11.48 -18.12 13.21
N VAL A 227 -10.32 -17.55 12.85
CA VAL A 227 -9.45 -16.92 13.85
C VAL A 227 -10.29 -15.84 14.56
N PRO A 228 -10.29 -15.76 15.90
CA PRO A 228 -11.01 -14.70 16.60
C PRO A 228 -10.62 -13.36 15.99
N LYS A 229 -11.61 -12.58 15.55
CA LYS A 229 -11.38 -11.32 14.81
C LYS A 229 -10.51 -10.31 15.59
N ASP A 230 -10.39 -10.51 16.89
CA ASP A 230 -9.84 -9.56 17.85
C ASP A 230 -8.54 -10.03 18.50
N GLU A 231 -8.00 -11.18 18.07
CA GLU A 231 -6.73 -11.65 18.62
C GLU A 231 -5.60 -10.74 18.14
N LYS A 232 -5.06 -9.95 19.08
CA LYS A 232 -3.91 -9.07 18.86
C LYS A 232 -2.72 -9.93 18.45
N LEU A 233 -2.49 -10.02 17.15
CA LEU A 233 -1.37 -10.74 16.58
C LEU A 233 -0.05 -10.16 17.12
N SER A 234 0.73 -11.00 17.81
CA SER A 234 2.05 -10.59 18.30
C SER A 234 3.02 -10.36 17.14
N VAL A 235 4.10 -9.59 17.38
CA VAL A 235 5.16 -9.40 16.39
C VAL A 235 5.73 -10.75 15.95
N TYR A 236 5.95 -11.67 16.89
CA TYR A 236 6.47 -13.01 16.62
C TYR A 236 5.59 -13.81 15.65
N GLU A 237 4.28 -13.85 15.91
CA GLU A 237 3.33 -14.56 15.05
C GLU A 237 3.18 -13.89 13.69
N ALA A 238 3.19 -12.55 13.65
CA ALA A 238 3.18 -11.79 12.41
C ALA A 238 4.40 -12.14 11.54
N VAL A 239 5.61 -12.20 12.12
CA VAL A 239 6.82 -12.62 11.40
C VAL A 239 6.66 -14.02 10.83
N LYS A 240 6.15 -14.98 11.61
CA LYS A 240 5.92 -16.35 11.10
C LYS A 240 4.99 -16.37 9.89
N TYR A 241 3.88 -15.62 9.94
CA TYR A 241 2.97 -15.53 8.82
C TYR A 241 3.59 -14.83 7.60
N MET A 242 4.41 -13.79 7.82
CA MET A 242 5.13 -13.12 6.74
C MET A 242 6.19 -14.04 6.09
N VAL A 243 6.97 -14.77 6.89
CA VAL A 243 7.93 -15.80 6.41
C VAL A 243 7.21 -16.84 5.56
N PHE A 244 6.09 -17.35 6.06
CA PHE A 244 5.26 -18.31 5.33
C PHE A 244 4.75 -17.73 4.00
N GLU A 245 4.27 -16.49 4.01
CA GLU A 245 3.77 -15.79 2.82
C GLU A 245 4.86 -15.56 1.77
N VAL A 246 6.12 -15.36 2.16
CA VAL A 246 7.26 -15.26 1.22
C VAL A 246 7.70 -16.62 0.67
N GLY A 247 7.18 -17.73 1.20
CA GLY A 247 7.52 -19.10 0.81
C GLY A 247 8.59 -19.75 1.71
N GLY A 248 8.96 -19.09 2.82
CA GLY A 248 9.84 -19.64 3.83
C GLY A 248 9.13 -20.60 4.78
N ASP A 249 9.92 -21.34 5.56
CA ASP A 249 9.42 -22.26 6.58
C ASP A 249 9.28 -21.53 7.94
N PRO A 250 8.06 -21.31 8.45
CA PRO A 250 7.83 -20.61 9.72
C PRO A 250 8.27 -21.41 10.95
N THR A 251 8.64 -22.68 10.79
CA THR A 251 9.14 -23.53 11.88
C THR A 251 10.66 -23.44 12.03
N GLN A 252 11.36 -22.95 11.01
CA GLN A 252 12.80 -22.73 11.06
C GLN A 252 13.13 -21.50 11.88
N SER A 253 14.34 -21.50 12.45
CA SER A 253 14.86 -20.31 13.14
C SER A 253 15.01 -19.17 12.14
N ASP A 254 14.51 -17.99 12.52
CA ASP A 254 14.70 -16.75 11.77
C ASP A 254 16.19 -16.54 11.43
N PRO A 255 16.52 -16.10 10.20
CA PRO A 255 17.84 -15.57 9.88
C PRO A 255 18.24 -14.47 10.86
N LYS A 256 19.53 -14.35 11.17
CA LYS A 256 20.03 -13.40 12.18
C LYS A 256 19.52 -11.96 12.00
N PRO A 257 19.51 -11.35 10.78
CA PRO A 257 19.00 -10.00 10.59
C PRO A 257 17.50 -9.87 10.93
N LEU A 258 16.70 -10.85 10.50
CA LEU A 258 15.27 -10.89 10.79
C LEU A 258 15.00 -11.07 12.30
N LYS A 259 15.73 -11.99 12.94
CA LYS A 259 15.63 -12.22 14.39
C LYS A 259 15.93 -10.94 15.17
N GLN A 260 16.97 -10.20 14.78
CA GLN A 260 17.34 -8.92 15.40
C GLN A 260 16.26 -7.86 15.23
N GLN A 261 15.70 -7.72 14.02
CA GLN A 261 14.59 -6.80 13.76
C GLN A 261 13.36 -7.14 14.61
N ARG A 262 12.97 -8.42 14.62
CA ARG A 262 11.84 -8.92 15.40
C ARG A 262 12.01 -8.63 16.88
N GLU A 263 13.14 -9.02 17.47
CA GLU A 263 13.42 -8.80 18.89
C GLU A 263 13.49 -7.31 19.24
N PHE A 264 13.99 -6.47 18.33
CA PHE A 264 13.96 -5.03 18.51
C PHE A 264 12.52 -4.52 18.60
N TYR A 265 11.67 -4.85 17.62
CA TYR A 265 10.28 -4.41 17.59
C TYR A 265 9.43 -4.97 18.74
N GLU A 266 9.71 -6.18 19.22
CA GLU A 266 9.07 -6.73 20.44
C GLU A 266 9.41 -5.93 21.71
N ARG A 267 10.61 -5.33 21.76
CA ARG A 267 11.06 -4.53 22.89
C ARG A 267 10.62 -3.07 22.81
N VAL A 268 10.37 -2.51 21.62
CA VAL A 268 9.96 -1.10 21.48
C VAL A 268 8.79 -0.73 22.42
N PRO A 269 7.67 -1.49 22.49
CA PRO A 269 6.59 -1.18 23.42
C PRO A 269 7.03 -1.12 24.88
N THR A 270 7.97 -1.97 25.31
CA THR A 270 8.44 -2.01 26.71
C THR A 270 9.31 -0.82 27.09
N PHE A 271 9.79 -0.05 26.12
CA PHE A 271 10.51 1.20 26.35
C PHE A 271 9.60 2.42 26.17
N VAL A 272 8.81 2.44 25.09
CA VAL A 272 7.98 3.60 24.71
C VAL A 272 6.76 3.73 25.62
N ASN A 273 6.14 2.60 26.02
CA ASN A 273 4.93 2.60 26.83
C ASN A 273 5.23 2.52 28.35
N ARG A 274 6.46 2.80 28.81
CA ARG A 274 6.74 2.86 30.24
C ARG A 274 6.12 4.10 30.85
N ASP A 275 5.43 3.89 31.96
CA ASP A 275 4.82 4.95 32.75
C ASP A 275 5.73 5.42 33.90
N ASP A 276 6.81 4.68 34.21
CA ASP A 276 7.65 4.87 35.40
C ASP A 276 8.27 6.29 35.54
N LEU A 277 8.40 7.03 34.44
CA LEU A 277 8.99 8.38 34.40
C LEU A 277 8.01 9.46 33.92
N ARG A 278 6.75 9.11 33.65
CA ARG A 278 5.75 10.04 33.12
C ARG A 278 4.98 10.71 34.25
N SER A 279 4.61 11.96 34.03
CA SER A 279 3.64 12.62 34.91
C SER A 279 2.27 11.97 34.76
N ILE A 280 1.49 11.88 35.85
CA ILE A 280 0.09 11.40 35.81
C ILE A 280 -0.82 12.28 34.95
N TYR A 281 -0.36 13.49 34.58
CA TYR A 281 -1.09 14.44 33.74
C TYR A 281 -0.65 14.42 32.28
N GLU A 282 0.39 13.65 31.93
CA GLU A 282 0.82 13.54 30.54
C GLU A 282 -0.10 12.60 29.75
N PRO A 283 -0.56 12.98 28.55
CA PRO A 283 -1.40 12.12 27.74
C PRO A 283 -0.64 10.85 27.34
N VAL A 284 -1.29 9.69 27.55
CA VAL A 284 -0.71 8.37 27.24
C VAL A 284 -1.25 7.85 25.91
N HIS A 285 -0.41 7.85 24.88
CA HIS A 285 -0.66 7.17 23.61
C HIS A 285 0.30 6.00 23.44
N ARG A 286 -0.23 4.79 23.60
CA ARG A 286 0.55 3.56 23.50
C ARG A 286 0.95 3.30 22.06
N TYR A 287 2.23 3.02 21.90
CA TYR A 287 2.78 2.43 20.70
C TYR A 287 2.31 0.96 20.59
N GLU A 288 1.59 0.66 19.51
CA GLU A 288 1.12 -0.70 19.20
C GLU A 288 1.33 -0.99 17.71
N MET A 289 2.04 -2.09 17.40
CA MET A 289 2.15 -2.60 16.04
C MET A 289 0.94 -3.45 15.71
N ARG A 290 0.09 -2.96 14.81
CA ARG A 290 -1.14 -3.64 14.39
C ARG A 290 -1.40 -3.60 12.87
N HIS A 291 -0.60 -2.83 12.14
CA HIS A 291 -0.74 -2.58 10.72
C HIS A 291 -0.11 -3.72 9.89
N TRP A 292 -0.57 -4.95 10.12
CA TRP A 292 -0.03 -6.14 9.50
C TRP A 292 -0.51 -6.27 8.05
N VAL A 293 0.40 -6.02 7.11
CA VAL A 293 0.11 -6.03 5.67
C VAL A 293 0.71 -7.24 4.98
N ARG A 294 0.13 -7.60 3.84
CA ARG A 294 0.73 -8.46 2.82
C ARG A 294 1.22 -7.60 1.67
N SER A 295 2.53 -7.43 1.57
CA SER A 295 3.16 -6.56 0.55
C SER A 295 3.48 -7.29 -0.77
N ARG A 296 2.84 -8.43 -1.06
CA ARG A 296 3.00 -9.15 -2.35
C ARG A 296 2.48 -8.34 -3.53
N TRP A 297 1.56 -7.43 -3.28
CA TRP A 297 1.25 -6.32 -4.16
C TRP A 297 1.06 -5.08 -3.29
N VAL A 298 1.30 -3.92 -3.87
CA VAL A 298 1.05 -2.62 -3.22
C VAL A 298 0.67 -1.63 -4.30
N LEU A 299 -0.33 -0.80 -4.00
CA LEU A 299 -0.75 0.27 -4.88
C LEU A 299 -0.43 1.61 -4.21
N HIS A 300 0.30 2.45 -4.92
CA HIS A 300 0.74 3.76 -4.45
C HIS A 300 -0.01 4.86 -5.19
N ASP A 301 -0.37 5.91 -4.46
CA ASP A 301 -0.61 7.22 -5.05
C ASP A 301 0.71 7.98 -5.18
N LEU A 302 1.04 8.39 -6.40
CA LEU A 302 2.24 9.17 -6.71
C LEU A 302 2.00 10.68 -6.61
N SER A 303 0.74 11.12 -6.53
CA SER A 303 0.39 12.54 -6.48
C SER A 303 0.48 13.14 -5.07
N SER A 304 0.17 12.37 -4.02
CA SER A 304 0.30 12.83 -2.63
C SER A 304 1.75 12.91 -2.14
N GLU A 305 2.09 14.07 -1.58
CA GLU A 305 3.35 14.32 -0.87
C GLU A 305 3.45 13.49 0.42
N GLU A 306 2.37 13.38 1.18
CA GLU A 306 2.30 12.57 2.39
C GLU A 306 2.52 11.08 2.06
N GLY A 307 2.01 10.63 0.91
CA GLY A 307 2.30 9.32 0.35
C GLY A 307 3.79 9.13 0.05
N ARG A 308 4.46 10.15 -0.51
CA ARG A 308 5.91 10.14 -0.74
C ARG A 308 6.69 10.03 0.58
N GLN A 309 6.33 10.82 1.58
CA GLN A 309 7.00 10.80 2.89
C GLN A 309 6.84 9.43 3.58
N LEU A 310 5.62 8.85 3.56
CA LEU A 310 5.39 7.52 4.11
C LEU A 310 6.28 6.46 3.46
N ARG A 311 6.40 6.52 2.13
CA ARG A 311 7.28 5.66 1.33
C ARG A 311 8.76 5.82 1.68
N CYS A 312 9.23 7.07 1.86
CA CYS A 312 10.60 7.35 2.27
C CYS A 312 10.90 6.79 3.67
N GLU A 313 10.03 7.03 4.66
CA GLU A 313 10.22 6.48 6.01
C GLU A 313 10.19 4.95 6.02
N TRP A 314 9.29 4.35 5.23
CA TRP A 314 9.23 2.91 5.08
C TRP A 314 10.53 2.35 4.49
N TYR A 315 11.04 2.98 3.43
CA TYR A 315 12.29 2.58 2.79
C TYR A 315 13.48 2.73 3.74
N GLU A 316 13.64 3.89 4.37
CA GLU A 316 14.73 4.16 5.31
C GLU A 316 14.74 3.17 6.49
N GLU A 317 13.57 2.88 7.04
CA GLU A 317 13.45 1.90 8.11
C GLU A 317 13.83 0.50 7.61
N HIS A 318 13.35 0.10 6.43
CA HIS A 318 13.66 -1.21 5.86
C HIS A 318 15.14 -1.41 5.54
N LEU A 319 15.80 -0.38 5.02
CA LEU A 319 17.23 -0.42 4.67
C LEU A 319 18.12 -0.77 5.87
N ARG A 320 17.74 -0.37 7.08
CA ARG A 320 18.51 -0.64 8.30
C ARG A 320 18.59 -2.13 8.62
N TRP A 321 17.60 -2.90 8.19
CA TRP A 321 17.47 -4.32 8.56
C TRP A 321 18.01 -5.27 7.49
N GLY A 322 17.98 -4.86 6.21
CA GLY A 322 18.59 -5.61 5.11
C GLY A 322 18.06 -7.03 4.94
N ASN A 323 16.77 -7.25 5.20
CA ASN A 323 16.08 -8.53 4.98
C ASN A 323 14.88 -8.37 4.03
N ASP A 324 14.21 -9.46 3.69
CA ASP A 324 13.13 -9.47 2.69
C ASP A 324 11.74 -9.11 3.24
N LEU A 325 11.58 -8.95 4.56
CA LEU A 325 10.29 -8.73 5.23
C LEU A 325 10.01 -7.24 5.47
N ASP A 326 9.74 -6.54 4.38
CA ASP A 326 9.39 -5.12 4.40
C ASP A 326 8.11 -4.78 5.17
N GLN A 327 7.24 -5.77 5.40
CA GLN A 327 5.98 -5.58 6.09
C GLN A 327 6.17 -5.20 7.57
N LEU A 328 7.25 -5.67 8.21
CA LEU A 328 7.57 -5.33 9.59
C LEU A 328 7.97 -3.85 9.71
N SER A 329 8.83 -3.40 8.81
CA SER A 329 9.26 -2.01 8.71
C SER A 329 8.07 -1.08 8.50
N PHE A 330 7.14 -1.47 7.61
CA PHE A 330 5.89 -0.72 7.39
C PHE A 330 5.04 -0.64 8.66
N ALA A 331 4.82 -1.77 9.35
CA ALA A 331 4.02 -1.82 10.56
C ALA A 331 4.61 -0.93 11.68
N HIS A 332 5.95 -0.86 11.78
CA HIS A 332 6.66 -0.01 12.72
C HIS A 332 6.44 1.48 12.40
N VAL A 333 6.65 1.87 11.14
CA VAL A 333 6.45 3.26 10.68
C VAL A 333 5.02 3.72 10.92
N MET A 334 4.03 2.87 10.60
CA MET A 334 2.62 3.19 10.85
C MET A 334 2.29 3.29 12.35
N ALA A 335 2.87 2.44 13.20
CA ALA A 335 2.69 2.51 14.64
C ALA A 335 3.29 3.80 15.23
N ARG A 336 4.46 4.23 14.75
CA ARG A 336 5.09 5.50 15.13
C ARG A 336 4.22 6.69 14.71
N ARG A 337 3.85 6.76 13.42
CA ARG A 337 2.99 7.83 12.88
C ARG A 337 1.63 7.89 13.58
N GLU A 338 1.08 6.74 13.99
CA GLU A 338 -0.17 6.71 14.73
C GLU A 338 -0.05 7.46 16.08
N VAL A 339 1.04 7.25 16.81
CA VAL A 339 1.30 7.92 18.10
C VAL A 339 1.52 9.43 17.87
N GLU A 340 2.37 9.80 16.92
CA GLU A 340 2.64 11.20 16.56
C GLU A 340 1.36 11.94 16.18
N ARG A 341 0.52 11.33 15.34
CA ARG A 341 -0.78 11.89 14.95
C ARG A 341 -1.72 12.09 16.15
N LYS A 342 -1.75 11.14 17.09
CA LYS A 342 -2.62 11.24 18.28
C LYS A 342 -2.21 12.44 19.14
N PHE A 343 -0.91 12.65 19.33
CA PHE A 343 -0.40 13.84 20.01
C PHE A 343 -0.70 15.12 19.23
N ALA A 344 -0.42 15.17 17.93
CA ALA A 344 -0.62 16.36 17.11
C ALA A 344 -2.09 16.81 17.05
N ARG A 345 -3.03 15.86 17.13
CA ARG A 345 -4.48 16.12 17.09
C ARG A 345 -5.14 16.14 18.47
N ASP A 346 -4.37 16.12 19.56
CA ASP A 346 -4.85 16.07 20.94
C ASP A 346 -5.98 15.05 21.14
N LYS A 347 -5.80 13.84 20.58
CA LYS A 347 -6.82 12.80 20.67
C LYS A 347 -6.97 12.34 22.12
N PRO A 348 -8.16 11.85 22.52
CA PRO A 348 -8.33 11.22 23.82
C PRO A 348 -7.27 10.14 24.03
N ASP A 349 -6.57 10.23 25.15
CA ASP A 349 -5.50 9.31 25.50
C ASP A 349 -6.05 7.90 25.80
N ASP A 350 -5.17 6.93 25.97
CA ASP A 350 -5.59 5.55 26.14
C ASP A 350 -6.29 5.30 27.49
N HIS A 351 -6.08 6.15 28.50
CA HIS A 351 -6.85 6.12 29.75
C HIS A 351 -8.29 6.58 29.53
N ALA A 352 -8.47 7.75 28.89
CA ALA A 352 -9.78 8.27 28.54
C ALA A 352 -10.53 7.31 27.60
N ARG A 353 -9.85 6.76 26.59
CA ARG A 353 -10.43 5.76 25.68
C ARG A 353 -10.81 4.45 26.36
N ALA A 354 -10.09 4.04 27.40
CA ALA A 354 -10.45 2.85 28.17
C ALA A 354 -11.73 3.05 28.98
N ALA A 355 -12.03 4.29 29.38
CA ALA A 355 -13.26 4.66 30.09
C ALA A 355 -14.46 4.86 29.14
N MET A 356 -14.24 5.06 27.84
CA MET A 356 -15.32 5.21 26.87
C MET A 356 -16.09 3.89 26.69
N PRO A 357 -17.43 3.94 26.57
CA PRO A 357 -18.23 2.77 26.24
C PRO A 357 -17.74 2.13 24.95
N LYS A 358 -17.41 0.84 25.02
CA LYS A 358 -17.09 0.06 23.82
C LYS A 358 -18.38 -0.50 23.28
N HIS A 359 -18.58 -0.34 21.98
CA HIS A 359 -19.67 -0.93 21.22
C HIS A 359 -19.13 -2.07 20.34
N PRO A 360 -18.73 -3.22 20.92
CA PRO A 360 -18.19 -4.35 20.16
C PRO A 360 -19.17 -4.85 19.09
N GLU A 361 -20.47 -4.61 19.28
CA GLU A 361 -21.50 -4.91 18.32
C GLU A 361 -21.33 -4.17 16.98
N LEU A 362 -20.76 -2.96 17.01
CA LEU A 362 -20.46 -2.13 15.84
C LEU A 362 -19.11 -2.49 15.19
N ASP A 363 -18.31 -3.36 15.82
CA ASP A 363 -17.00 -3.70 15.27
C ASP A 363 -17.12 -4.44 13.93
N GLY A 364 -16.38 -3.96 12.95
CA GLY A 364 -16.45 -4.40 11.55
C GLY A 364 -17.77 -4.08 10.82
N MET A 365 -18.64 -3.22 11.38
CA MET A 365 -19.77 -2.66 10.63
C MET A 365 -19.35 -1.46 9.79
N SER A 366 -18.46 -0.62 10.32
CA SER A 366 -17.78 0.42 9.54
C SER A 366 -16.53 -0.15 8.89
N ASP A 367 -16.07 0.52 7.84
CA ASP A 367 -14.79 0.21 7.21
C ASP A 367 -13.61 0.87 7.94
N ALA A 368 -13.85 1.60 9.04
CA ALA A 368 -12.81 2.36 9.76
C ALA A 368 -11.58 1.53 10.16
N ALA A 369 -11.76 0.23 10.40
CA ALA A 369 -10.66 -0.70 10.71
C ALA A 369 -9.71 -0.94 9.52
N GLU A 370 -10.11 -0.64 8.29
CA GLU A 370 -9.30 -0.75 7.07
C GLU A 370 -8.64 0.58 6.68
N TRP A 371 -9.05 1.70 7.29
CA TRP A 371 -8.61 3.06 6.93
C TRP A 371 -7.76 3.66 8.06
N HIS A 372 -6.45 3.61 7.89
CA HIS A 372 -5.49 4.09 8.88
C HIS A 372 -5.06 5.51 8.53
N GLN A 373 -5.63 6.51 9.20
CA GLN A 373 -5.29 7.93 8.92
C GLN A 373 -3.79 8.18 9.07
N ILE A 374 -3.27 9.00 8.18
CA ILE A 374 -1.89 9.47 8.17
C ILE A 374 -1.85 10.93 8.64
N LEU A 375 -0.79 11.29 9.36
CA LEU A 375 -0.53 12.68 9.73
C LEU A 375 -0.08 13.47 8.50
N ARG A 376 -0.73 14.60 8.23
CA ARG A 376 -0.28 15.51 7.17
C ARG A 376 0.85 16.40 7.68
N ALA A 377 1.68 16.90 6.75
CA ALA A 377 2.85 17.70 7.10
C ALA A 377 2.46 19.02 7.78
N ASP A 378 1.37 19.65 7.33
CA ASP A 378 0.83 20.88 7.94
C ASP A 378 0.25 20.63 9.35
N GLU A 379 -0.45 19.51 9.55
CA GLU A 379 -0.93 19.11 10.87
C GLU A 379 0.19 18.89 11.88
N ALA A 380 1.36 18.39 11.43
CA ALA A 380 2.51 18.16 12.29
C ALA A 380 3.12 19.47 12.83
N GLU A 381 2.94 20.59 12.12
CA GLU A 381 3.40 21.91 12.56
C GLU A 381 2.46 22.54 13.60
N GLY A 382 1.33 21.89 13.91
CA GLY A 382 0.33 22.39 14.85
C GLY A 382 -0.47 23.57 14.30
N VAL A 383 -0.42 23.78 12.99
CA VAL A 383 -1.06 24.88 12.28
C VAL A 383 -2.05 24.31 11.28
N ASP A 384 -3.27 24.85 11.26
CA ASP A 384 -4.25 24.49 10.25
C ASP A 384 -3.90 25.08 8.88
N SER A 385 -4.72 24.77 7.89
CA SER A 385 -4.58 25.26 6.51
C SER A 385 -4.45 26.77 6.40
N ASP A 386 -5.00 27.49 7.36
CA ASP A 386 -5.22 28.93 7.34
C ASP A 386 -4.17 29.65 8.22
N GLY A 387 -3.16 28.93 8.72
CA GLY A 387 -2.12 29.51 9.56
C GLY A 387 -2.53 29.66 11.03
N ASN A 388 -3.71 29.16 11.43
CA ASN A 388 -4.17 29.24 12.81
C ASN A 388 -3.64 28.04 13.60
N PRO A 389 -3.36 28.17 14.91
CA PRO A 389 -3.13 27.01 15.76
C PRO A 389 -4.30 26.06 15.58
N LEU A 390 -4.03 24.76 15.38
CA LEU A 390 -5.07 23.73 15.24
C LEU A 390 -6.04 23.85 16.43
N ALA A 391 -7.14 24.58 16.24
CA ALA A 391 -8.17 24.70 17.25
C ALA A 391 -8.75 23.30 17.42
N LEU A 392 -8.83 22.81 18.66
CA LEU A 392 -9.49 21.57 19.01
C LEU A 392 -10.85 21.50 18.30
N LYS A 393 -10.91 20.83 17.15
CA LYS A 393 -12.15 20.24 16.68
C LYS A 393 -12.36 19.09 17.64
N THR A 394 -12.99 19.40 18.78
CA THR A 394 -13.56 18.42 19.70
C THR A 394 -14.19 17.34 18.85
N MET A 395 -13.60 16.14 18.89
CA MET A 395 -14.20 14.98 18.23
C MET A 395 -15.66 14.92 18.68
N GLU A 396 -16.54 14.79 17.70
CA GLU A 396 -17.96 14.59 17.88
C GLU A 396 -18.19 13.66 19.07
N LYS A 397 -18.89 14.16 20.08
CA LYS A 397 -19.43 13.31 21.13
C LYS A 397 -20.13 12.17 20.42
N VAL A 398 -19.74 10.92 20.72
CA VAL A 398 -20.52 9.74 20.33
C VAL A 398 -21.97 10.08 20.72
N PRO A 399 -22.92 10.11 19.77
CA PRO A 399 -24.28 10.49 20.09
C PRO A 399 -24.77 9.59 21.23
N GLU A 400 -25.20 10.19 22.36
CA GLU A 400 -25.74 9.44 23.49
C GLU A 400 -27.00 8.63 23.12
N HIS A 401 -27.53 8.83 21.90
CA HIS A 401 -28.72 8.19 21.34
C HIS A 401 -28.41 7.06 20.34
N LEU A 402 -27.42 6.20 20.60
CA LEU A 402 -27.16 5.01 19.77
C LEU A 402 -28.27 3.94 19.86
N PHE A 403 -29.21 4.09 20.81
CA PHE A 403 -30.37 3.23 20.94
C PHE A 403 -31.64 4.09 20.81
N ASP A 404 -32.35 3.96 19.70
CA ASP A 404 -33.76 4.35 19.68
C ASP A 404 -34.51 3.31 20.52
N PRO A 405 -35.10 3.67 21.68
CA PRO A 405 -36.11 2.84 22.29
C PRO A 405 -37.23 2.64 21.26
N GLU A 406 -37.73 1.41 21.13
CA GLU A 406 -38.72 0.94 20.14
C GLU A 406 -39.79 1.99 19.79
N GLU A 407 -39.53 2.85 18.80
CA GLU A 407 -40.54 3.71 18.20
C GLU A 407 -41.32 2.87 17.19
N GLU A 408 -42.61 2.68 17.50
CA GLU A 408 -43.59 2.11 16.59
C GLU A 408 -43.65 2.96 15.31
N GLU A 409 -43.46 2.32 14.16
CA GLU A 409 -43.39 2.96 12.84
C GLU A 409 -44.73 3.65 12.48
N GLU A 410 -44.84 4.95 12.73
CA GLU A 410 -45.76 5.82 11.97
C GLU A 410 -44.97 6.60 10.91
N GLY A 411 -45.36 6.40 9.65
CA GLY A 411 -44.60 6.87 8.49
C GLY A 411 -44.77 8.36 8.23
N GLU A 412 -43.65 9.06 8.10
CA GLU A 412 -43.60 10.38 7.45
C GLU A 412 -42.53 10.42 6.36
N LYS A 413 -42.97 10.84 5.17
CA LYS A 413 -42.14 11.21 4.02
C LYS A 413 -41.61 12.62 4.26
N ALA A 414 -40.31 12.78 4.45
CA ALA A 414 -39.66 14.08 4.39
C ALA A 414 -38.92 14.26 3.06
N ALA A 415 -39.18 15.41 2.47
CA ALA A 415 -38.85 15.81 1.11
C ALA A 415 -37.41 16.35 0.99
N GLU A 416 -36.88 16.20 -0.23
CA GLU A 416 -35.69 16.83 -0.75
C GLU A 416 -35.86 18.34 -0.83
N THR A 417 -34.96 19.13 -0.23
CA THR A 417 -34.55 20.43 -0.79
C THR A 417 -33.27 20.92 -0.11
N GLU A 418 -32.23 21.26 -0.88
CA GLU A 418 -31.65 22.61 -0.97
C GLU A 418 -30.33 22.58 -1.77
N GLU A 419 -30.40 23.03 -3.04
CA GLU A 419 -29.24 23.43 -3.85
C GLU A 419 -28.79 24.83 -3.41
N GLY A 420 -27.96 24.90 -2.38
CA GLY A 420 -27.33 26.14 -1.92
C GLY A 420 -25.94 26.34 -2.53
N GLY A 421 -25.85 27.22 -3.54
CA GLY A 421 -24.58 27.69 -4.11
C GLY A 421 -23.79 28.54 -3.10
N GLY A 422 -22.92 27.90 -2.32
CA GLY A 422 -21.99 28.55 -1.40
C GLY A 422 -20.55 28.23 -1.78
N ASN A 423 -19.69 29.25 -1.82
CA ASN A 423 -18.25 29.19 -2.02
C ASN A 423 -17.66 27.84 -1.56
N GLU A 424 -17.31 26.97 -2.51
CA GLU A 424 -16.61 25.71 -2.27
C GLU A 424 -15.22 26.04 -1.70
N LYS A 425 -15.14 26.25 -0.39
CA LYS A 425 -13.90 26.03 0.33
C LYS A 425 -13.56 24.57 0.07
N GLU A 426 -12.55 24.36 -0.76
CA GLU A 426 -12.02 23.07 -1.18
C GLU A 426 -11.92 22.18 0.07
N LYS A 427 -12.88 21.25 0.21
CA LYS A 427 -13.04 20.46 1.42
C LYS A 427 -11.84 19.52 1.49
N ARG A 428 -10.88 19.84 2.35
CA ARG A 428 -9.66 19.03 2.49
C ARG A 428 -10.03 17.62 2.92
N VAL A 429 -9.74 16.66 2.05
CA VAL A 429 -9.97 15.24 2.30
C VAL A 429 -8.88 14.71 3.24
N ASP A 430 -9.28 13.90 4.22
CA ASP A 430 -8.35 13.20 5.11
C ASP A 430 -7.59 12.13 4.31
N LEU A 431 -6.29 11.97 4.61
CA LEU A 431 -5.41 11.01 3.95
C LEU A 431 -5.20 9.76 4.80
N PHE A 432 -5.13 8.60 4.14
CA PHE A 432 -5.11 7.29 4.81
C PHE A 432 -4.10 6.33 4.17
N ALA A 433 -3.63 5.36 4.94
CA ALA A 433 -3.15 4.08 4.44
C ALA A 433 -4.32 3.08 4.53
N ARG A 434 -4.70 2.47 3.42
CA ARG A 434 -5.78 1.48 3.40
C ARG A 434 -5.21 0.07 3.46
N ILE A 435 -5.64 -0.72 4.44
CA ILE A 435 -5.29 -2.14 4.58
C ILE A 435 -6.58 -2.95 4.43
N MET A 436 -6.87 -3.32 3.19
CA MET A 436 -8.13 -3.97 2.82
C MET A 436 -8.10 -5.45 3.16
N SER A 437 -9.19 -5.97 3.71
CA SER A 437 -9.33 -7.41 3.94
C SER A 437 -9.76 -8.16 2.68
N ASP A 438 -9.39 -9.43 2.55
CA ASP A 438 -9.87 -10.32 1.47
C ASP A 438 -11.40 -10.33 1.34
N LYS A 439 -12.10 -10.30 2.47
CA LYS A 439 -13.57 -10.29 2.50
C LYS A 439 -14.12 -9.02 1.85
N VAL A 440 -13.61 -7.85 2.24
CA VAL A 440 -14.07 -6.58 1.68
C VAL A 440 -13.66 -6.47 0.22
N MET A 441 -12.45 -6.91 -0.15
CA MET A 441 -12.03 -6.98 -1.55
C MET A 441 -13.01 -7.78 -2.41
N LEU A 442 -13.42 -8.97 -1.97
CA LEU A 442 -14.39 -9.80 -2.70
C LEU A 442 -15.78 -9.16 -2.79
N LEU A 443 -16.22 -8.46 -1.75
CA LEU A 443 -17.51 -7.76 -1.74
C LEU A 443 -17.49 -6.53 -2.66
N SER A 444 -16.47 -5.68 -2.52
CA SER A 444 -16.26 -4.51 -3.37
C SER A 444 -16.16 -4.91 -4.84
N ARG A 445 -15.43 -6.00 -5.17
CA ARG A 445 -15.32 -6.48 -6.55
C ARG A 445 -16.66 -6.86 -7.16
N LYS A 446 -17.56 -7.50 -6.38
CA LYS A 446 -18.91 -7.86 -6.83
C LYS A 446 -19.81 -6.64 -7.08
N VAL A 447 -19.57 -5.55 -6.35
CA VAL A 447 -20.28 -4.28 -6.56
C VAL A 447 -19.73 -3.57 -7.79
N TRP A 448 -18.40 -3.53 -7.93
CA TRP A 448 -17.72 -2.91 -9.05
C TRP A 448 -18.01 -3.58 -10.40
N SER A 449 -18.25 -4.90 -10.42
CA SER A 449 -18.56 -5.64 -11.65
C SER A 449 -20.02 -5.50 -12.14
N LYS A 450 -20.88 -4.83 -11.37
CA LYS A 450 -22.28 -4.57 -11.73
C LYS A 450 -22.39 -3.18 -12.32
#